data_AF-A0A838DRY6-F1
#
_entry.id   AF-A0A838DRY6-F1
#
_cell.length_a   1.000
_cell.length_b   1.000
_cell.length_c   1.000
_cell.angle_alpha   90.00
_cell.angle_beta   90.00
_cell.angle_gamma   90.00
#
_symmetry.space_group_name_H-M   'P 1'
#
loop_
_entity.id
_entity.type
_entity.pdbx_description
1 polymer ?
#
loop_
_entity_poly.entity_id
_entity_poly.type
_entity_poly.pdbx_seq_one_letter_code
_entity_poly.pdbx_strand_id
1 'polypeptide(L)'
;MFFKVSYRRGIIEGLILYTIGRLGALVTPSFFPDWLFVAVPLLFLVLQYLAGPVWAAYRIQTVKRERLSRRFWLLGPRMAAMCFAIDLLISLALGLAVSALGGVQDGPALVRFFASGARHLSLADFALYELRTAALLFALFTLSVICARLAQGGFLRFTMPAGGNRVTL
;
A
#
# COMPACT_ATOMS: atom_id res chain seq x y z
N MET A 1 4.09 23.71 9.93
CA MET A 1 3.05 24.17 8.97
C MET A 1 3.24 23.62 7.54
N PHE A 2 4.40 23.03 7.18
CA PHE A 2 4.74 22.60 5.80
C PHE A 2 4.41 21.14 5.41
N PHE A 3 3.82 20.34 6.31
CA PHE A 3 3.57 18.91 6.05
C PHE A 3 2.27 18.60 5.30
N LYS A 4 1.46 19.61 4.98
CA LYS A 4 0.14 19.42 4.40
C LYS A 4 0.17 19.52 2.88
N VAL A 5 -0.43 18.54 2.20
CA VAL A 5 -0.56 18.52 0.73
C VAL A 5 -2.01 18.38 0.30
N SER A 6 -2.25 18.69 -0.97
CA SER A 6 -3.56 18.45 -1.60
C SER A 6 -3.85 16.95 -1.68
N TYR A 7 -5.14 16.59 -1.71
CA TYR A 7 -5.59 15.20 -1.79
C TYR A 7 -4.95 14.45 -2.97
N ARG A 8 -4.89 15.10 -4.15
CA ARG A 8 -4.28 14.52 -5.36
C ARG A 8 -2.79 14.27 -5.17
N ARG A 9 -2.06 15.24 -4.61
CA ARG A 9 -0.61 15.11 -4.40
C ARG A 9 -0.28 14.02 -3.38
N GLY A 10 -1.05 13.90 -2.30
CA GLY A 10 -0.85 12.84 -1.32
C GLY A 10 -1.06 11.42 -1.90
N ILE A 11 -2.05 11.26 -2.79
CA ILE A 11 -2.24 9.99 -3.51
C ILE A 11 -1.05 9.70 -4.41
N ILE A 12 -0.57 10.69 -5.18
CA ILE A 12 0.57 10.52 -6.08
C ILE A 12 1.84 10.15 -5.29
N GLU A 13 2.11 10.83 -4.17
CA GLU A 13 3.25 10.50 -3.29
C GLU A 13 3.14 9.06 -2.77
N GLY A 14 1.95 8.63 -2.33
CA GLY A 14 1.73 7.24 -1.89
C GLY A 14 1.87 6.21 -3.01
N LEU A 15 1.46 6.57 -4.23
CA LEU A 15 1.62 5.74 -5.43
C LEU A 15 3.09 5.55 -5.78
N ILE A 16 3.89 6.62 -5.71
CA ILE A 16 5.33 6.57 -5.95
C ILE A 16 6.04 5.67 -4.93
N LEU A 17 5.66 5.75 -3.65
CA LEU A 17 6.22 4.87 -2.63
C LEU A 17 5.88 3.40 -2.89
N TYR A 18 4.64 3.14 -3.31
CA TYR A 18 4.20 1.80 -3.71
C TYR A 18 5.02 1.26 -4.89
N THR A 19 5.16 2.05 -5.96
CA THR A 19 5.86 1.61 -7.17
C THR A 19 7.34 1.36 -6.90
N ILE A 20 7.99 2.18 -6.08
CA ILE A 20 9.37 1.96 -5.66
C ILE A 20 9.50 0.65 -4.88
N GLY A 21 8.60 0.39 -3.92
CA GLY A 21 8.58 -0.86 -3.17
C GLY A 21 8.37 -2.07 -4.07
N ARG A 22 7.43 -1.98 -5.02
CA ARG A 22 7.13 -3.06 -5.98
C ARG A 22 8.29 -3.31 -6.95
N LEU A 23 8.93 -2.28 -7.47
CA LEU A 23 10.12 -2.41 -8.32
C LEU A 23 11.32 -2.97 -7.54
N GLY A 24 11.49 -2.55 -6.29
CA GLY A 24 12.50 -3.13 -5.39
C GLY A 24 12.27 -4.62 -5.14
N ALA A 25 11.01 -5.05 -4.98
CA ALA A 25 10.66 -6.46 -4.83
C ALA A 25 10.96 -7.33 -6.06
N LEU A 26 11.20 -6.72 -7.23
CA LEU A 26 11.70 -7.40 -8.43
C LEU A 26 13.23 -7.55 -8.44
N VAL A 27 13.95 -7.09 -7.42
CA VAL A 27 15.39 -7.33 -7.33
C VAL A 27 15.63 -8.70 -6.73
N THR A 28 16.41 -9.53 -7.44
CA THR A 28 16.69 -10.90 -7.02
C THR A 28 17.44 -10.91 -5.68
N PRO A 29 17.04 -11.73 -4.69
CA PRO A 29 17.64 -11.72 -3.36
C PRO A 29 19.16 -12.00 -3.34
N SER A 30 19.68 -12.68 -4.36
CA SER A 30 21.10 -13.01 -4.52
C SER A 30 22.03 -11.81 -4.74
N PHE A 31 21.47 -10.63 -5.03
CA PHE A 31 22.27 -9.39 -5.16
C PHE A 31 22.58 -8.74 -3.81
N PHE A 32 21.94 -9.16 -2.72
CA PHE A 32 22.15 -8.57 -1.41
C PHE A 32 23.16 -9.37 -0.57
N PRO A 33 24.10 -8.70 0.13
CA PRO A 33 24.96 -9.37 1.10
C PRO A 33 24.15 -9.93 2.28
N ASP A 34 24.67 -10.96 2.95
CA ASP A 34 23.92 -11.83 3.88
C ASP A 34 23.05 -11.12 4.94
N TRP A 35 23.50 -9.98 5.47
CA TRP A 35 22.76 -9.20 6.46
C TRP A 35 21.67 -8.30 5.84
N LEU A 36 21.84 -7.87 4.58
CA LEU A 36 20.84 -7.11 3.81
C LEU A 36 19.77 -8.02 3.18
N PHE A 37 20.05 -9.32 3.05
CA PHE A 37 19.12 -10.31 2.50
C PHE A 37 17.75 -10.32 3.19
N VAL A 38 17.71 -10.02 4.49
CA VAL A 38 16.45 -9.95 5.26
C VAL A 38 15.92 -8.52 5.33
N ALA A 39 16.79 -7.55 5.59
CA ALA A 39 16.39 -6.16 5.84
C ALA A 39 15.77 -5.49 4.61
N VAL A 40 16.33 -5.74 3.42
CA VAL A 40 15.92 -5.05 2.19
C VAL A 40 14.55 -5.52 1.67
N PRO A 41 14.25 -6.83 1.59
CA PRO A 41 12.90 -7.28 1.26
C PRO A 41 11.86 -6.80 2.27
N LEU A 42 12.21 -6.75 3.55
CA LEU A 42 11.32 -6.25 4.60
C LEU A 42 11.02 -4.75 4.42
N LEU A 43 12.03 -3.96 4.04
CA LEU A 43 11.86 -2.57 3.66
C LEU A 43 10.92 -2.42 2.45
N PHE A 44 11.07 -3.25 1.42
CA PHE A 44 10.18 -3.22 0.24
C PHE A 44 8.74 -3.58 0.59
N LEU A 45 8.52 -4.56 1.48
CA LEU A 45 7.19 -4.88 1.99
C LEU A 45 6.57 -3.71 2.76
N VAL A 46 7.37 -3.03 3.59
CA VAL A 46 6.91 -1.83 4.31
C VAL A 46 6.55 -0.73 3.33
N LEU A 47 7.38 -0.48 2.30
CA LEU A 47 7.10 0.50 1.26
C LEU A 47 5.81 0.19 0.49
N GLN A 48 5.62 -1.08 0.11
CA GLN A 48 4.49 -1.54 -0.68
C GLN A 48 3.18 -1.51 0.10
N TYR A 49 3.16 -1.98 1.35
CA TYR A 49 1.89 -2.19 2.07
C TYR A 49 1.57 -1.13 3.13
N LEU A 50 2.58 -0.49 3.73
CA LEU A 50 2.38 0.41 4.88
C LEU A 50 2.74 1.86 4.58
N ALA A 51 3.89 2.12 3.95
CA ALA A 51 4.44 3.47 3.83
C ALA A 51 3.54 4.37 2.98
N GLY A 52 3.09 3.90 1.81
CA GLY A 52 2.21 4.65 0.93
C GLY A 52 0.93 5.17 1.60
N PRO A 53 0.08 4.29 2.17
CA PRO A 53 -1.17 4.71 2.80
C PRO A 53 -0.96 5.52 4.09
N VAL A 54 0.03 5.18 4.92
CA VAL A 54 0.35 5.95 6.14
C VAL A 54 0.83 7.36 5.78
N TRP A 55 1.71 7.46 4.78
CA TRP A 55 2.24 8.74 4.30
C TRP A 55 1.12 9.64 3.76
N ALA A 56 0.26 9.09 2.90
CA ALA A 56 -0.88 9.82 2.35
C ALA A 56 -1.85 10.27 3.45
N ALA A 57 -2.18 9.40 4.41
CA ALA A 57 -3.03 9.75 5.54
C ALA A 57 -2.41 10.85 6.41
N TYR A 58 -1.08 10.81 6.60
CA TYR A 58 -0.37 11.79 7.40
C TYR A 58 -0.36 13.18 6.75
N ARG A 59 -0.10 13.24 5.43
CA ARG A 59 0.10 14.47 4.66
C ARG A 59 -1.22 15.13 4.23
N ILE A 60 -2.27 14.34 3.97
CA ILE A 60 -3.59 14.86 3.61
C ILE A 60 -4.31 15.25 4.91
N GLN A 61 -4.10 16.46 5.42
CA GLN A 61 -4.84 16.95 6.58
C GLN A 61 -6.06 17.77 6.14
N THR A 62 -7.27 17.41 6.57
CA THR A 62 -8.45 18.26 6.38
C THR A 62 -8.44 19.40 7.40
N VAL A 63 -8.69 20.64 6.98
CA VAL A 63 -8.69 21.81 7.89
C VAL A 63 -9.89 21.74 8.85
N LYS A 64 -11.01 21.18 8.39
CA LYS A 64 -12.17 20.94 9.21
C LYS A 64 -11.97 19.60 9.95
N ARG A 65 -12.09 19.64 11.29
CA ARG A 65 -12.21 18.47 12.20
C ARG A 65 -13.52 17.72 11.91
N GLU A 66 -13.69 17.27 10.67
CA GLU A 66 -14.84 16.49 10.23
C GLU A 66 -14.68 15.05 10.70
N ARG A 67 -15.68 14.53 11.41
CA ARG A 67 -15.96 13.09 11.49
C ARG A 67 -15.62 12.45 10.15
N LEU A 68 -14.83 11.38 10.15
CA LEU A 68 -14.57 10.45 9.03
C LEU A 68 -15.42 10.75 7.78
N SER A 69 -15.01 11.73 6.97
CA SER A 69 -15.82 12.09 5.80
C SER A 69 -15.80 10.92 4.82
N ARG A 70 -16.85 10.77 4.01
CA ARG A 70 -16.91 9.73 2.96
C ARG A 70 -15.64 9.68 2.10
N ARG A 71 -14.99 10.84 1.90
CA ARG A 71 -13.72 10.97 1.16
C ARG A 71 -12.56 10.26 1.85
N PHE A 72 -12.54 10.26 3.18
CA PHE A 72 -11.50 9.60 3.96
C PHE A 72 -11.67 8.07 3.98
N TRP A 73 -12.90 7.57 4.20
CA TRP A 73 -13.19 6.13 4.13
C TRP A 73 -12.85 5.54 2.76
N LEU A 74 -13.07 6.32 1.69
CA LEU A 74 -12.72 5.92 0.33
C LEU A 74 -11.24 6.12 -0.02
N LEU A 75 -10.41 6.75 0.83
CA LEU A 75 -9.00 7.00 0.52
C LEU A 75 -8.22 5.67 0.40
N GLY A 76 -8.33 4.81 1.42
CA GLY A 76 -7.66 3.50 1.45
C GLY A 76 -8.05 2.63 0.24
N PRO A 77 -9.35 2.37 0.01
CA PRO A 77 -9.80 1.57 -1.14
C PRO A 77 -9.42 2.17 -2.50
N ARG A 78 -9.47 3.51 -2.64
CA ARG A 78 -9.07 4.17 -3.90
C ARG A 78 -7.58 4.05 -4.17
N MET A 79 -6.75 4.26 -3.15
CA MET A 79 -5.31 4.08 -3.29
C MET A 79 -4.97 2.63 -3.59
N ALA A 80 -5.60 1.67 -2.89
CA ALA A 80 -5.42 0.25 -3.15
C ALA A 80 -5.78 -0.13 -4.60
N ALA A 81 -6.91 0.37 -5.12
CA ALA A 81 -7.31 0.12 -6.50
C ALA A 81 -6.30 0.68 -7.53
N MET A 82 -5.76 1.90 -7.29
CA MET A 82 -4.74 2.47 -8.17
C MET A 82 -3.41 1.72 -8.09
N CYS A 83 -2.99 1.33 -6.88
CA CYS A 83 -1.78 0.55 -6.68
C CYS A 83 -1.91 -0.84 -7.30
N PHE A 84 -3.07 -1.48 -7.18
CA PHE A 84 -3.36 -2.76 -7.83
C PHE A 84 -3.35 -2.66 -9.35
N ALA A 85 -3.90 -1.59 -9.93
CA ALA A 85 -3.83 -1.38 -11.38
C ALA A 85 -2.37 -1.27 -11.88
N ILE A 86 -1.51 -0.59 -11.12
CA ILE A 86 -0.08 -0.53 -11.43
C ILE A 86 0.61 -1.87 -11.20
N ASP A 87 0.25 -2.58 -10.13
CA ASP A 87 0.79 -3.90 -9.83
C ASP A 87 0.52 -4.87 -10.98
N LEU A 88 -0.71 -4.88 -11.50
CA LEU A 88 -1.13 -5.70 -12.61
C LEU A 88 -0.35 -5.37 -13.89
N LEU A 89 -0.09 -4.08 -14.17
CA LEU A 89 0.77 -3.66 -15.28
C LEU A 89 2.21 -4.15 -15.10
N ILE A 90 2.75 -4.04 -13.89
CA ILE A 90 4.11 -4.51 -13.57
C ILE A 90 4.20 -6.03 -13.67
N SER A 91 3.23 -6.77 -13.12
CA SER A 91 3.16 -8.23 -13.18
C SER A 91 3.11 -8.74 -14.63
N LEU A 92 2.34 -8.06 -15.49
CA LEU A 92 2.25 -8.39 -16.92
C LEU A 92 3.55 -8.10 -17.67
N ALA A 93 4.15 -6.92 -17.45
CA ALA A 93 5.25 -6.42 -18.27
C ALA A 93 6.65 -6.82 -17.77
N LEU A 94 6.87 -6.87 -16.45
CA LEU A 94 8.18 -7.04 -15.82
C LEU A 94 8.33 -8.37 -15.08
N GLY A 95 7.24 -8.91 -14.54
CA GLY A 95 7.23 -10.21 -13.88
C GLY A 95 6.55 -10.21 -12.52
N LEU A 96 6.30 -11.41 -12.03
CA LEU A 96 5.70 -11.62 -10.73
C LEU A 96 6.78 -11.43 -9.67
N ALA A 97 6.66 -10.37 -8.84
CA ALA A 97 7.61 -10.23 -7.75
C ALA A 97 7.44 -11.35 -6.73
N VAL A 98 8.55 -11.68 -6.08
CA VAL A 98 8.64 -12.77 -5.11
C VAL A 98 7.60 -12.54 -4.01
N SER A 99 6.78 -13.56 -3.75
CA SER A 99 5.82 -13.50 -2.66
C SER A 99 6.56 -13.26 -1.34
N ALA A 100 5.99 -12.48 -0.42
CA ALA A 100 6.58 -12.15 0.88
C ALA A 100 7.01 -13.37 1.73
N LEU A 101 6.58 -14.58 1.34
CA LEU A 101 6.82 -15.86 2.02
C LEU A 101 7.85 -16.74 1.31
N GLY A 102 8.54 -16.21 0.29
CA GLY A 102 9.51 -16.93 -0.52
C GLY A 102 8.99 -17.29 -1.91
N GLY A 103 9.93 -17.56 -2.81
CA GLY A 103 9.68 -17.86 -4.23
C GLY A 103 10.84 -17.42 -5.10
N VAL A 104 10.98 -18.02 -6.27
CA VAL A 104 11.91 -17.55 -7.29
C VAL A 104 11.23 -16.41 -8.04
N GLN A 105 11.99 -15.34 -8.31
CA GLN A 105 11.50 -14.28 -9.17
C GLN A 105 11.27 -14.86 -10.55
N ASP A 106 10.01 -14.87 -10.97
CA ASP A 106 9.65 -15.33 -12.29
C ASP A 106 9.47 -14.13 -13.24
N GLY A 107 9.91 -14.31 -14.47
CA GLY A 107 9.83 -13.30 -15.52
C GLY A 107 8.40 -12.88 -15.88
N PRO A 108 8.25 -12.00 -16.90
CA PRO A 108 6.97 -11.37 -17.28
C PRO A 108 5.83 -12.38 -17.49
N ALA A 109 4.69 -12.14 -16.83
CA ALA A 109 3.54 -13.03 -16.92
C ALA A 109 3.03 -13.20 -18.36
N LEU A 110 3.12 -12.14 -19.18
CA LEU A 110 2.76 -12.19 -20.61
C LEU A 110 3.52 -13.27 -21.37
N VAL A 111 4.83 -13.36 -21.16
CA VAL A 111 5.67 -14.37 -21.84
C VAL A 111 5.35 -15.77 -21.30
N ARG A 112 5.01 -15.87 -20.01
CA ARG A 112 4.72 -17.14 -19.34
C ARG A 112 3.36 -17.74 -19.69
N PHE A 113 2.37 -16.94 -20.10
CA PHE A 113 1.10 -17.46 -20.60
C PHE A 113 1.26 -18.28 -21.89
N PHE A 114 2.29 -17.97 -22.69
CA PHE A 114 2.57 -18.67 -23.95
C PHE A 114 3.75 -19.65 -23.85
N ALA A 115 4.40 -19.74 -22.69
CA ALA A 115 5.49 -20.68 -22.45
C ALA A 115 4.95 -22.10 -22.19
N SER A 116 5.73 -23.13 -22.49
CA SER A 116 5.41 -24.52 -22.16
C SER A 116 6.31 -25.07 -21.04
N GLY A 117 5.86 -26.12 -20.35
CA GLY A 117 6.61 -26.77 -19.27
C GLY A 117 6.54 -26.03 -17.94
N ALA A 118 7.57 -26.20 -17.09
CA ALA A 118 7.60 -25.68 -15.71
C ALA A 118 7.52 -24.14 -15.58
N ARG A 119 7.63 -23.40 -16.69
CA ARG A 119 7.52 -21.94 -16.73
C ARG A 119 6.14 -21.44 -17.15
N HIS A 120 5.24 -22.33 -17.58
CA HIS A 120 3.86 -22.01 -17.96
C HIS A 120 3.09 -21.48 -16.75
N LEU A 121 2.48 -20.31 -16.89
CA LEU A 121 1.59 -19.73 -15.89
C LEU A 121 0.15 -19.94 -16.33
N SER A 122 -0.66 -20.67 -15.55
CA SER A 122 -2.08 -20.79 -15.87
C SER A 122 -2.81 -19.47 -15.56
N LEU A 123 -3.86 -19.16 -16.34
CA LEU A 123 -4.71 -17.99 -16.09
C LEU A 123 -5.35 -18.04 -14.70
N ALA A 124 -5.68 -19.24 -14.21
CA ALA A 124 -6.25 -19.44 -12.89
C ALA A 124 -5.24 -19.12 -11.78
N ASP A 125 -3.99 -19.58 -11.91
CA ASP A 125 -2.93 -19.30 -10.94
C ASP A 125 -2.58 -17.81 -10.89
N PHE A 126 -2.52 -17.18 -12.06
CA PHE A 126 -2.34 -15.73 -12.16
C PHE A 126 -3.50 -14.98 -11.49
N ALA A 127 -4.75 -15.35 -11.78
CA ALA A 127 -5.92 -14.73 -11.17
C ALA A 127 -5.95 -14.91 -9.65
N LEU A 128 -5.59 -16.07 -9.13
CA LEU A 128 -5.49 -16.33 -7.68
C LEU A 128 -4.37 -15.50 -7.03
N TYR A 129 -3.22 -15.39 -7.69
CA TYR A 129 -2.11 -14.56 -7.23
C TYR A 129 -2.52 -13.07 -7.16
N GLU A 130 -3.12 -12.55 -8.22
CA GLU A 130 -3.57 -11.15 -8.30
C GLU A 130 -4.71 -10.88 -7.31
N LEU A 131 -5.65 -11.82 -7.13
CA LEU A 131 -6.74 -11.68 -6.18
C LEU A 131 -6.25 -11.65 -4.74
N ARG A 132 -5.26 -12.50 -4.40
CA ARG A 132 -4.59 -12.46 -3.09
C ARG A 132 -3.90 -11.12 -2.87
N THR A 133 -3.20 -10.62 -3.88
CA THR A 133 -2.49 -9.34 -3.82
C THR A 133 -3.47 -8.18 -3.65
N ALA A 134 -4.56 -8.16 -4.43
CA ALA A 134 -5.65 -7.20 -4.30
C ALA A 134 -6.24 -7.22 -2.89
N ALA A 135 -6.61 -8.40 -2.37
CA ALA A 135 -7.21 -8.54 -1.05
C ALA A 135 -6.30 -8.00 0.05
N LEU A 136 -5.00 -8.29 -0.01
CA LEU A 136 -4.00 -7.75 0.93
C LEU A 136 -3.87 -6.23 0.82
N LEU A 137 -3.83 -5.68 -0.40
CA LEU A 137 -3.77 -4.23 -0.60
C LEU A 137 -5.00 -3.54 -0.03
N PHE A 138 -6.21 -4.03 -0.34
CA PHE A 138 -7.45 -3.45 0.19
C PHE A 138 -7.49 -3.51 1.73
N ALA A 139 -7.14 -4.64 2.33
CA ALA A 139 -7.15 -4.81 3.78
C ALA A 139 -6.10 -3.92 4.47
N LEU A 140 -4.85 -3.96 4.02
CA LEU A 140 -3.76 -3.24 4.67
C LEU A 140 -3.84 -1.73 4.42
N PHE A 141 -4.24 -1.27 3.23
CA PHE A 141 -4.40 0.16 2.97
C PHE A 141 -5.57 0.76 3.75
N THR A 142 -6.68 0.03 3.89
CA THR A 142 -7.81 0.52 4.71
C THR A 142 -7.42 0.59 6.18
N LEU A 143 -6.81 -0.47 6.72
CA LEU A 143 -6.39 -0.53 8.12
C LEU A 143 -5.34 0.53 8.43
N SER A 144 -4.29 0.66 7.61
CA SER A 144 -3.21 1.64 7.82
C SER A 144 -3.72 3.08 7.78
N VAL A 145 -4.64 3.40 6.87
CA VAL A 145 -5.28 4.72 6.80
C VAL A 145 -6.06 5.00 8.09
N ILE A 146 -6.84 4.03 8.59
CA ILE A 146 -7.61 4.15 9.84
C ILE A 146 -6.66 4.34 11.03
N CYS A 147 -5.66 3.48 11.19
CA CYS A 147 -4.68 3.55 12.27
C CYS A 147 -3.91 4.88 12.27
N ALA A 148 -3.47 5.34 11.10
CA ALA A 148 -2.78 6.62 10.97
C ALA A 148 -3.63 7.80 11.46
N ARG A 149 -4.96 7.76 11.25
CA ARG A 149 -5.86 8.80 11.79
C ARG A 149 -6.15 8.69 13.26
N LEU A 150 -6.29 7.47 13.77
CA LEU A 150 -6.44 7.25 15.21
C LEU A 150 -5.24 7.82 15.94
N ALA A 151 -4.02 7.57 15.44
CA ALA A 151 -2.78 8.12 15.97
C ALA A 151 -2.71 9.66 15.92
N GLN A 152 -3.33 10.29 14.91
CA GLN A 152 -3.41 11.76 14.78
C GLN A 152 -4.51 12.42 15.64
N GLY A 153 -5.22 11.65 16.49
CA GLY A 153 -6.25 12.20 17.37
C GLY A 153 -7.58 12.51 16.67
N GLY A 154 -7.86 11.91 15.52
CA GLY A 154 -9.06 12.20 14.72
C GLY A 154 -10.40 11.75 15.33
N PHE A 155 -10.40 10.94 16.39
CA PHE A 155 -11.60 10.25 16.88
C PHE A 155 -12.03 10.59 18.31
N LEU A 156 -11.09 10.89 19.22
CA LEU A 156 -11.39 10.98 20.64
C LEU A 156 -11.52 12.44 21.08
N ARG A 157 -12.73 13.00 20.94
CA ARG A 157 -13.20 13.96 21.94
C ARG A 157 -14.04 13.19 22.95
N PHE A 158 -13.44 12.88 24.10
CA PHE A 158 -14.22 12.76 25.31
C PHE A 158 -14.78 14.15 25.60
N THR A 159 -16.02 14.42 25.18
CA THR A 159 -16.77 15.53 25.76
C THR A 159 -17.11 15.11 27.17
N MET A 160 -16.23 15.38 28.13
CA MET A 160 -16.62 15.33 29.54
C MET A 160 -17.69 16.41 29.75
N PRO A 161 -18.86 16.08 30.32
CA PRO A 161 -19.82 17.09 30.74
C PRO A 161 -19.26 17.81 31.97
N ALA A 162 -18.35 18.77 31.76
CA ALA A 162 -18.05 19.76 32.77
C ALA A 162 -19.21 20.76 32.77
N GLY A 163 -19.88 20.88 33.92
CA GLY A 163 -21.00 21.80 34.10
C GLY A 163 -20.69 23.21 33.60
N GLY A 164 -21.68 23.80 32.92
CA GLY A 164 -21.75 25.25 32.66
C GLY A 164 -20.95 25.78 31.48
N ASN A 165 -19.68 25.41 31.29
CA ASN A 165 -18.83 26.02 30.25
C ASN A 165 -18.05 24.97 29.46
N ARG A 166 -18.37 24.86 28.17
CA ARG A 166 -17.72 23.92 27.24
C ARG A 166 -16.27 24.33 26.99
N VAL A 167 -15.35 23.77 27.77
CA VAL A 167 -13.92 23.84 27.47
C VAL A 167 -13.61 22.83 26.37
N THR A 168 -13.26 23.34 25.20
CA THR A 168 -12.75 22.51 24.12
C THR A 168 -11.23 22.45 24.18
N LEU A 169 -10.66 21.30 24.54
CA LEU A 169 -9.27 20.96 24.21
C LEU A 169 -9.12 20.68 22.69
#